data_AF-A0A936TY27-F1
#
_entry.id   AF-A0A936TY27-F1
#
_cell.length_a   1.000
_cell.length_b   1.000
_cell.length_c   1.000
_cell.angle_alpha   90.00
_cell.angle_beta   90.00
_cell.angle_gamma   90.00
#
_symmetry.space_group_name_H-M   'P 1'
#
loop_
_entity.id
_entity.type
_entity.pdbx_description
1 polymer ?
#
loop_
_entity_poly.entity_id
_entity_poly.type
_entity_poly.pdbx_seq_one_letter_code
_entity_poly.pdbx_strand_id
1 'polypeptide(L)' 'MKTLPILYTGQQFRVIRNQAGMSVNKLAEMSGVARTQIYNFEGGTLNITISTYRRLLNALAEFKAGQP' A
#
# COMPACT_ATOMS: atom_id res chain seq x y z
N MET A 1 -23.44 -4.27 -4.07
CA MET A 1 -22.43 -4.41 -5.13
C MET A 1 -21.06 -4.17 -4.50
N LYS A 2 -20.16 -5.18 -4.40
CA LYS A 2 -18.77 -4.91 -4.00
C LYS A 2 -18.07 -4.36 -5.22
N THR A 3 -17.76 -3.07 -5.23
CA THR A 3 -16.93 -2.46 -6.27
C THR A 3 -15.59 -3.18 -6.32
N LEU A 4 -15.14 -3.57 -7.53
CA LEU A 4 -13.77 -4.04 -7.69
C LEU A 4 -12.84 -2.86 -7.36
N PRO A 5 -11.90 -3.00 -6.41
CA PRO A 5 -10.91 -1.96 -6.20
C PRO A 5 -10.06 -1.87 -7.47
N ILE A 6 -9.85 -0.64 -7.95
CA ILE A 6 -8.85 -0.38 -8.97
C ILE A 6 -7.52 -0.87 -8.40
N LEU A 7 -6.92 -1.86 -9.08
CA LEU A 7 -5.61 -2.39 -8.70
C LEU A 7 -4.52 -1.57 -9.38
N TYR A 8 -3.77 -0.84 -8.57
CA TYR A 8 -2.55 -0.17 -8.98
C TYR A 8 -1.38 -1.16 -9.03
N THR A 9 -0.48 -0.95 -9.99
CA THR A 9 0.84 -1.59 -9.95
C THR A 9 1.60 -1.14 -8.70
N GLY A 10 2.64 -1.87 -8.31
CA GLY A 10 3.46 -1.46 -7.17
C GLY A 10 4.12 -0.08 -7.35
N GLN A 11 4.56 0.25 -8.55
CA GLN A 11 5.12 1.57 -8.84
C GLN A 11 4.07 2.69 -8.71
N GLN A 12 2.84 2.48 -9.19
CA GLN A 12 1.73 3.41 -9.00
C GLN A 12 1.37 3.54 -7.51
N PHE A 13 1.34 2.42 -6.78
CA PHE A 13 1.09 2.42 -5.34
C PHE A 13 2.14 3.26 -4.60
N ARG A 14 3.43 3.11 -4.94
CA ARG A 14 4.52 3.91 -4.38
C ARG A 14 4.32 5.41 -4.58
N VAL A 15 3.90 5.82 -5.78
CA VAL A 15 3.62 7.23 -6.09
C VAL A 15 2.52 7.75 -5.17
N ILE A 16 1.41 7.04 -5.04
CA ILE A 16 0.28 7.44 -4.19
C ILE A 16 0.70 7.48 -2.71
N ARG A 17 1.44 6.47 -2.23
CA ARG A 17 1.97 6.44 -0.86
C ARG A 17 2.87 7.64 -0.57
N ASN A 18 3.77 7.98 -1.50
CA ASN A 18 4.67 9.13 -1.37
C ASN A 18 3.89 10.46 -1.38
N GLN A 19 2.87 10.60 -2.22
CA GLN A 19 2.00 11.79 -2.25
C GLN A 19 1.24 11.99 -0.93
N ALA A 20 0.89 10.90 -0.25
CA ALA A 20 0.33 10.97 1.10
C ALA A 20 1.36 11.34 2.18
N GLY A 21 2.67 11.36 1.87
CA GLY A 21 3.73 11.55 2.85
C GLY A 21 3.99 10.33 3.74
N MET A 22 3.48 9.16 3.37
CA MET A 22 3.60 7.93 4.18
C MET A 22 4.93 7.23 3.89
N SER A 23 5.71 6.91 4.92
CA SER A 23 6.93 6.10 4.76
C SER A 23 6.60 4.61 4.58
N VAL A 24 7.52 3.84 3.96
CA VAL A 24 7.40 2.38 3.87
C VAL A 24 7.37 1.74 5.27
N ASN A 25 8.11 2.30 6.24
CA ASN A 25 8.09 1.84 7.63
C ASN A 25 6.70 1.99 8.24
N LYS A 26 6.06 3.14 8.04
CA LYS A 26 4.71 3.37 8.58
C LYS A 26 3.68 2.49 7.91
N LEU A 27 3.80 2.28 6.59
CA LEU A 27 2.93 1.34 5.89
C LEU A 27 3.10 -0.09 6.39
N ALA A 28 4.34 -0.54 6.62
CA ALA A 28 4.63 -1.86 7.16
C ALA A 28 4.00 -2.05 8.55
N GLU A 29 4.16 -1.07 9.43
CA GLU A 29 3.58 -1.04 10.77
C GLU A 29 2.04 -1.14 10.73
N MET A 30 1.39 -0.28 9.95
CA MET A 30 -0.08 -0.21 9.90
C MET A 30 -0.72 -1.40 9.18
N SER A 31 -0.09 -1.89 8.11
CA SER A 31 -0.63 -3.01 7.33
C SER A 31 -0.27 -4.38 7.91
N GLY A 32 0.77 -4.45 8.76
CA GLY A 32 1.41 -5.68 9.23
C GLY A 32 2.14 -6.47 8.12
N VAL A 33 2.42 -5.84 6.97
CA VAL A 33 3.15 -6.46 5.85
C VAL A 33 4.63 -6.15 6.01
N ALA A 34 5.49 -7.14 5.77
CA ALA A 34 6.93 -6.97 5.92
C ALA A 34 7.46 -5.86 4.99
N ARG A 35 8.35 -5.02 5.52
CA ARG A 35 8.97 -3.90 4.78
C ARG A 35 9.61 -4.34 3.46
N THR A 36 10.32 -5.47 3.48
CA THR A 36 10.98 -6.05 2.30
C THR A 36 9.97 -6.45 1.22
N GLN A 37 8.82 -7.00 1.62
CA GLN A 37 7.73 -7.35 0.71
C GLN A 37 7.13 -6.09 0.05
N ILE A 38 6.98 -5.00 0.81
CA ILE A 38 6.51 -3.72 0.27
C ILE A 38 7.53 -3.13 -0.71
N TYR A 39 8.83 -3.13 -0.36
CA TYR A 39 9.88 -2.65 -1.26
C TYR A 39 9.90 -3.40 -2.59
N ASN A 40 9.82 -4.74 -2.55
CA ASN A 40 9.82 -5.55 -3.76
C ASN A 40 8.56 -5.34 -4.60
N PHE A 41 7.40 -5.23 -3.94
CA PHE A 41 6.15 -4.88 -4.60
C PHE A 41 6.25 -3.53 -5.30
N GLU A 42 6.59 -2.48 -4.56
CA GLU A 42 6.71 -1.12 -5.06
C GLU A 42 7.80 -0.94 -6.12
N GLY A 43 8.84 -1.77 -6.06
CA GLY A 43 9.91 -1.86 -7.06
C GLY A 43 9.52 -2.63 -8.32
N GLY A 44 8.38 -3.32 -8.33
CA GLY A 44 7.94 -4.16 -9.45
C GLY A 44 8.63 -5.51 -9.55
N THR A 45 9.39 -5.93 -8.52
CA THR A 45 10.12 -7.21 -8.47
C THR A 45 9.29 -8.33 -7.84
N LEU A 46 8.14 -8.00 -7.25
CA LEU A 46 7.23 -8.97 -6.63
C LEU A 46 5.76 -8.62 -6.90
N ASN A 47 5.00 -9.61 -7.36
CA ASN A 47 3.55 -9.56 -7.31
C ASN A 47 3.05 -10.06 -5.95
N ILE A 48 2.06 -9.37 -5.37
CA ILE A 48 1.48 -9.72 -4.08
C ILE A 48 0.07 -10.27 -4.24
N THR A 49 -0.40 -11.01 -3.24
CA THR A 49 -1.79 -11.49 -3.22
C THR A 49 -2.76 -10.32 -3.10
N ILE A 50 -4.00 -10.52 -3.56
CA ILE A 50 -5.07 -9.53 -3.37
C ILE A 50 -5.32 -9.24 -1.89
N SER A 51 -5.17 -10.24 -1.01
CA SER A 51 -5.31 -10.06 0.45
C SER A 51 -4.25 -9.12 1.00
N THR A 52 -2.98 -9.32 0.61
CA THR A 52 -1.88 -8.42 0.96
C THR A 52 -2.13 -7.01 0.40
N TYR A 53 -2.54 -6.90 -0.86
CA TYR A 53 -2.84 -5.63 -1.49
C TYR A 53 -3.94 -4.85 -0.73
N ARG A 54 -5.00 -5.55 -0.30
CA ARG A 54 -6.06 -4.97 0.53
C ARG A 54 -5.55 -4.41 1.86
N ARG A 55 -4.65 -5.13 2.54
CA ARG A 55 -4.04 -4.65 3.79
C ARG A 55 -3.24 -3.37 3.57
N LEU A 56 -2.47 -3.30 2.48
CA LEU A 56 -1.72 -2.08 2.12
C LEU A 56 -2.66 -0.91 1.81
N LEU A 57 -3.71 -1.15 1.03
CA LEU A 57 -4.70 -0.13 0.69
C LEU A 57 -5.44 0.40 1.93
N ASN A 58 -5.89 -0.48 2.82
CA ASN A 58 -6.60 -0.08 4.04
C ASN A 58 -5.70 0.80 4.92
N ALA A 59 -4.45 0.38 5.14
CA ALA A 59 -3.48 1.15 5.91
C ALA A 59 -3.22 2.55 5.31
N LEU A 60 -3.11 2.64 3.98
CA LEU A 60 -2.95 3.92 3.30
C LEU A 60 -4.21 4.81 3.41
N ALA A 61 -5.40 4.22 3.30
CA ALA A 61 -6.67 4.94 3.43
C ALA A 61 -6.86 5.49 4.85
N GLU A 62 -6.60 4.68 5.88
CA GLU A 62 -6.66 5.08 7.28
C GLU A 62 -5.65 6.18 7.60
N PHE A 63 -4.43 6.08 7.07
CA PHE A 63 -3.42 7.12 7.24
C PHE A 63 -3.85 8.46 6.66
N LYS A 64 -4.44 8.47 5.45
CA LYS A 64 -4.98 9.69 4.84
C LYS A 64 -6.17 10.27 5.61
N ALA A 65 -7.04 9.41 6.14
CA ALA A 65 -8.21 9.85 6.91
C ALA A 65 -7.83 10.54 8.24
N GLY A 66 -6.63 10.23 8.78
CA GLY A 66 -6.09 10.89 9.97
C GLY A 66 -5.28 12.15 9.70
N GLN A 67 -5.14 12.59 8.44
CA GLN A 67 -4.51 13.87 8.11
C GLN A 67 -5.57 14.99 8.07
N PRO A 68 -5.27 16.20 8.61
CA PRO A 68 -6.17 17.35 8.50
C PRO A 68 -6.37 17.81 7.05
#